data_AF-A0A3R8ZAZ8-F1
#
_entry.id   AF-A0A3R8ZAZ8-F1
#
_cell.length_a   1.000
_cell.length_b   1.000
_cell.length_c   1.000
_cell.angle_alpha   90.00
_cell.angle_beta   90.00
_cell.angle_gamma   90.00
#
_symmetry.space_group_name_H-M   'P 1'
#
loop_
_entity.id
_entity.type
_entity.pdbx_description
1 polymer ?
#
loop_
_entity_poly.entity_id
_entity_poly.type
_entity_poly.pdbx_seq_one_letter_code
_entity_poly.pdbx_strand_id
1 'polypeptide(L)'
;LLTGDDPVKMLDGRTSSFPTTYKRLYISTPGITGLSRISKLYEKSDQRRYHVPCPHCGHFQHLQWSGLHWSPDAKHAWYGCSECGACIEEHHKADMIAAGRWVPANPDSPIRGYHINCLYYQFGLGPRWIDLVREWLDAQNDPASLKTFVNDRLAETWEDPKMRAVKHNVIADRAEGYRLRYAPRGVLAITVGVDTQDNRLAVHVVGWGRGMTAWTLDYVELAGDPAEEDV
;
A
#
# COMPACT_ATOMS: atom_id res chain seq x y z
N LEU A 1 -5.00 -19.34 17.54
CA LEU A 1 -5.23 -20.77 17.22
C LEU A 1 -4.19 -21.20 16.19
N LEU A 2 -3.10 -21.83 16.64
CA LEU A 2 -1.94 -22.22 15.81
C LEU A 2 -1.97 -23.70 15.38
N THR A 3 -3.09 -24.39 15.61
CA THR A 3 -3.25 -25.84 15.38
C THR A 3 -4.54 -26.21 14.62
N GLY A 4 -5.15 -25.27 13.90
CA GLY A 4 -6.35 -25.54 13.10
C GLY A 4 -6.04 -25.69 11.61
N ASP A 5 -6.62 -26.71 10.97
CA ASP A 5 -6.68 -26.82 9.50
C ASP A 5 -7.20 -25.51 8.87
N ASP A 6 -6.75 -25.21 7.65
CA ASP A 6 -7.14 -23.98 6.96
C ASP A 6 -8.67 -23.91 6.79
N PRO A 7 -9.37 -22.96 7.44
CA PRO A 7 -10.82 -22.91 7.43
C PRO A 7 -11.41 -22.75 6.03
N VAL A 8 -10.67 -22.12 5.11
CA VAL A 8 -11.07 -21.99 3.70
C VAL A 8 -11.04 -23.36 3.01
N LYS A 9 -9.98 -24.14 3.22
CA LYS A 9 -9.89 -25.50 2.67
C LYS A 9 -10.93 -26.44 3.26
N MET A 10 -11.24 -26.28 4.55
CA MET A 10 -12.32 -27.05 5.19
C MET A 10 -13.68 -26.71 4.57
N LEU A 11 -13.97 -25.43 4.31
CA LEU A 11 -15.19 -25.01 3.63
C LEU A 11 -15.29 -25.63 2.23
N ASP A 12 -14.19 -25.57 1.47
CA ASP A 12 -14.11 -26.13 0.13
C ASP A 12 -14.39 -27.63 0.13
N GLY A 13 -13.77 -28.36 1.08
CA GLY A 13 -13.97 -29.79 1.29
C GLY A 13 -15.43 -30.15 1.60
N ARG A 14 -16.13 -29.35 2.41
CA ARG A 14 -17.56 -29.58 2.75
C ARG A 14 -18.50 -29.49 1.54
N THR A 15 -18.15 -28.69 0.55
CA THR A 15 -18.96 -28.52 -0.66
C THR A 15 -18.58 -29.46 -1.81
N SER A 16 -17.51 -30.25 -1.65
CA SER A 16 -16.96 -31.10 -2.71
C SER A 16 -17.94 -32.18 -3.19
N SER A 17 -18.80 -32.68 -2.30
CA SER A 17 -19.85 -33.66 -2.62
C SER A 17 -21.00 -33.12 -3.47
N PHE A 18 -21.10 -31.80 -3.66
CA PHE A 18 -22.18 -31.14 -4.39
C PHE A 18 -21.66 -30.28 -5.55
N PRO A 19 -20.86 -30.83 -6.48
CA PRO A 19 -20.05 -30.05 -7.42
C PRO A 19 -20.85 -29.11 -8.33
N THR A 20 -22.14 -29.36 -8.52
CA THR A 20 -23.05 -28.59 -9.39
C THR A 20 -24.05 -27.71 -8.63
N THR A 21 -24.17 -27.84 -7.30
CA THR A 21 -25.26 -27.24 -6.51
C THR A 21 -24.82 -26.54 -5.22
N TYR A 22 -23.57 -26.06 -5.14
CA TYR A 22 -23.08 -25.29 -4.00
C TYR A 22 -23.07 -23.78 -4.25
N LYS A 23 -23.08 -23.01 -3.17
CA LYS A 23 -22.70 -21.59 -3.16
C LYS A 23 -21.69 -21.37 -2.05
N ARG A 24 -20.54 -20.76 -2.37
CA ARG A 24 -19.52 -20.33 -1.41
C ARG A 24 -19.45 -18.81 -1.43
N LEU A 25 -19.50 -18.20 -0.25
CA LEU A 25 -19.46 -16.75 -0.06
C LEU A 25 -18.33 -16.43 0.91
N TYR A 26 -17.38 -15.63 0.46
CA TYR A 26 -16.25 -15.15 1.25
C TYR A 26 -16.42 -13.65 1.45
N ILE A 27 -16.60 -13.23 2.71
CA ILE A 27 -16.78 -11.82 3.09
C ILE A 27 -15.71 -11.50 4.12
N SER A 28 -14.91 -10.47 3.85
CA SER A 28 -13.88 -9.98 4.75
C SER A 28 -13.42 -8.61 4.27
N THR A 29 -12.92 -7.81 5.20
CA THR A 29 -12.10 -6.65 4.87
C THR A 29 -10.75 -7.11 4.31
N PRO A 30 -10.19 -6.44 3.28
CA PRO A 30 -8.78 -6.65 2.91
C PRO A 30 -7.85 -6.26 4.07
N GLY A 31 -6.64 -6.83 4.03
CA GLY A 31 -5.62 -6.61 5.06
C GLY A 31 -4.34 -6.11 4.42
N ILE A 32 -3.21 -6.68 4.84
CA ILE A 32 -1.91 -6.33 4.27
C ILE A 32 -1.80 -6.84 2.83
N THR A 33 -1.28 -6.00 1.93
CA THR A 33 -1.00 -6.33 0.53
C THR A 33 -0.13 -7.59 0.42
N GLY A 34 -0.46 -8.49 -0.50
CA GLY A 34 0.25 -9.77 -0.68
C GLY A 34 -0.06 -10.87 0.36
N LEU A 35 -0.56 -10.50 1.54
CA LEU A 35 -0.98 -11.45 2.59
C LEU A 35 -2.49 -11.67 2.64
N SER A 36 -3.28 -10.67 2.25
CA SER A 36 -4.74 -10.74 2.33
C SER A 36 -5.34 -11.82 1.42
N ARG A 37 -6.03 -12.80 2.04
CA ARG A 37 -6.71 -13.89 1.32
C ARG A 37 -7.87 -13.39 0.47
N ILE A 38 -8.65 -12.44 0.99
CA ILE A 38 -9.79 -11.88 0.26
C ILE A 38 -9.34 -11.07 -0.96
N SER A 39 -8.21 -10.34 -0.88
CA SER A 39 -7.61 -9.66 -2.05
C SER A 39 -7.26 -10.66 -3.14
N LYS A 40 -6.58 -11.77 -2.80
CA LYS A 40 -6.23 -12.83 -3.75
C LYS A 40 -7.45 -13.49 -4.40
N LEU A 41 -8.55 -13.64 -3.66
CA LEU A 41 -9.81 -14.14 -4.21
C LEU A 41 -10.48 -13.10 -5.13
N TYR A 42 -10.44 -11.82 -4.76
CA TYR A 42 -10.96 -10.73 -5.58
C TYR A 42 -10.17 -10.59 -6.89
N GLU A 43 -8.85 -10.70 -6.86
CA GLU A 43 -7.98 -10.68 -8.06
C GLU A 43 -8.30 -11.82 -9.05
N LYS A 44 -8.74 -12.98 -8.56
CA LYS A 44 -9.17 -14.12 -9.40
C LYS A 44 -10.62 -14.00 -9.89
N SER A 45 -11.36 -13.04 -9.36
CA SER A 45 -12.78 -12.83 -9.68
C SER A 45 -12.97 -11.92 -10.90
N ASP A 46 -14.22 -11.62 -11.21
CA ASP A 46 -14.60 -10.63 -12.22
C ASP A 46 -14.53 -9.17 -11.75
N GLN A 47 -14.11 -8.96 -10.50
CA GLN A 47 -13.71 -7.67 -9.96
C GLN A 47 -14.77 -6.57 -10.14
N ARG A 48 -16.00 -6.81 -9.69
CA ARG A 48 -17.06 -5.80 -9.82
C ARG A 48 -16.85 -4.62 -8.89
N ARG A 49 -17.15 -3.43 -9.41
CA ARG A 49 -17.34 -2.19 -8.66
C ARG A 49 -18.77 -1.68 -8.86
N TYR A 50 -19.34 -1.00 -7.88
CA TYR A 50 -20.69 -0.45 -8.00
C TYR A 50 -20.66 0.94 -8.62
N HIS A 51 -21.05 1.08 -9.88
CA HIS A 51 -21.07 2.38 -10.56
C HIS A 51 -22.40 3.08 -10.31
N VAL A 52 -22.35 4.36 -9.99
CA VAL A 52 -23.52 5.23 -9.79
C VAL A 52 -23.49 6.36 -10.81
N PRO A 53 -24.65 6.79 -11.33
CA PRO A 53 -24.72 7.90 -12.28
C PRO A 53 -24.45 9.22 -11.57
N CYS A 54 -23.69 10.11 -12.20
CA CYS A 54 -23.63 11.51 -11.79
C CYS A 54 -25.02 12.15 -11.96
N PRO A 55 -25.56 12.87 -10.96
CA PRO A 55 -26.87 13.51 -11.05
C PRO A 55 -26.90 14.66 -12.08
N HIS A 56 -25.73 15.18 -12.45
CA HIS A 56 -25.61 16.32 -13.37
C HIS A 56 -25.42 15.91 -14.83
N CYS A 57 -24.65 14.85 -15.11
CA CYS A 57 -24.32 14.42 -16.49
C CYS A 57 -24.68 12.97 -16.81
N GLY A 58 -25.13 12.17 -15.85
CA GLY A 58 -25.47 10.76 -16.03
C GLY A 58 -24.28 9.80 -16.20
N HIS A 59 -23.04 10.29 -16.19
CA HIS A 59 -21.85 9.44 -16.29
C HIS A 59 -21.77 8.44 -15.13
N PHE A 60 -21.57 7.16 -15.45
CA PHE A 60 -21.51 6.08 -14.47
C PHE A 60 -20.08 5.84 -13.96
N GLN A 61 -19.83 6.20 -12.71
CA GLN A 61 -18.53 6.07 -12.04
C GLN A 61 -18.69 5.27 -10.74
N HIS A 62 -17.65 4.55 -10.32
CA HIS A 62 -17.59 4.06 -8.94
C HIS A 62 -16.93 5.14 -8.07
N LEU A 63 -17.37 5.23 -6.82
CA LEU A 63 -16.90 6.23 -5.87
C LEU A 63 -15.55 5.79 -5.29
N GLN A 64 -14.54 6.64 -5.46
CA GLN A 64 -13.19 6.46 -4.94
C GLN A 64 -12.88 7.55 -3.92
N TRP A 65 -12.04 7.25 -2.92
CA TRP A 65 -11.68 8.24 -1.91
C TRP A 65 -11.09 9.52 -2.51
N SER A 66 -10.29 9.38 -3.58
CA SER A 66 -9.70 10.50 -4.34
C SER A 66 -10.71 11.45 -4.98
N GLY A 67 -11.94 10.99 -5.22
CA GLY A 67 -13.03 11.82 -5.73
C GLY A 67 -13.81 12.54 -4.63
N LEU A 68 -13.58 12.22 -3.35
CA LEU A 68 -14.18 12.95 -2.24
C LEU A 68 -13.32 14.19 -1.92
N HIS A 69 -13.97 15.35 -1.91
CA HIS A 69 -13.36 16.64 -1.59
C HIS A 69 -14.05 17.24 -0.37
N TRP A 70 -13.34 18.10 0.35
CA TRP A 70 -13.85 18.74 1.54
C TRP A 70 -13.29 20.14 1.74
N SER A 71 -14.01 20.96 2.52
CA SER A 71 -13.58 22.29 2.91
C SER A 71 -12.40 22.22 3.89
N PRO A 72 -11.50 23.22 3.92
CA PRO A 72 -10.35 23.24 4.83
C PRO A 72 -10.71 23.11 6.31
N ASP A 73 -11.92 23.51 6.71
CA ASP A 73 -12.43 23.42 8.08
C ASP A 73 -13.16 22.10 8.38
N ALA A 74 -13.20 21.15 7.44
CA ALA A 74 -13.86 19.85 7.57
C ALA A 74 -15.32 19.95 8.07
N LYS A 75 -16.06 20.94 7.55
CA LYS A 75 -17.50 21.11 7.79
C LYS A 75 -18.36 20.76 6.59
N HIS A 76 -17.78 20.73 5.40
CA HIS A 76 -18.48 20.44 4.16
C HIS A 76 -17.67 19.45 3.31
N ALA A 77 -18.35 18.48 2.70
CA ALA A 77 -17.75 17.49 1.83
C ALA A 77 -18.67 17.21 0.64
N TRP A 78 -18.08 17.09 -0.54
CA TRP A 78 -18.75 16.82 -1.80
C TRP A 78 -17.93 15.83 -2.62
N TYR A 79 -18.57 15.15 -3.57
CA TYR A 79 -17.89 14.24 -4.48
C TYR A 79 -17.70 14.91 -5.85
N GLY A 80 -16.50 14.88 -6.42
CA GLY A 80 -16.23 15.39 -7.77
C GLY A 80 -16.55 14.36 -8.84
N CYS A 81 -17.37 14.71 -9.83
CA CYS A 81 -17.57 13.82 -10.99
C CYS A 81 -16.31 13.73 -11.85
N SER A 82 -15.87 12.52 -12.20
CA SER A 82 -14.68 12.29 -13.02
C SER A 82 -14.82 12.74 -14.47
N GLU A 83 -16.06 12.88 -14.97
CA GLU A 83 -16.35 13.26 -16.36
C GLU A 83 -16.59 14.78 -16.49
N CYS A 84 -17.56 15.31 -15.74
CA CYS A 84 -17.97 16.72 -15.89
C CYS A 84 -17.38 17.65 -14.81
N GLY A 85 -16.68 17.12 -13.81
CA GLY A 85 -16.12 17.91 -12.70
C GLY A 85 -17.15 18.50 -11.73
N ALA A 86 -18.45 18.26 -11.94
CA ALA A 86 -19.49 18.83 -11.09
C ALA A 86 -19.39 18.34 -9.65
N CYS A 87 -19.69 19.24 -8.71
CA CYS A 87 -19.82 18.94 -7.29
C CYS A 87 -21.12 18.17 -7.05
N ILE A 88 -20.98 16.94 -6.58
CA ILE A 88 -22.08 16.06 -6.17
C ILE A 88 -22.20 16.18 -4.66
N GLU A 89 -23.26 16.85 -4.23
CA GLU A 89 -23.62 16.93 -2.82
C GLU A 89 -24.11 15.59 -2.27
N GLU A 90 -23.88 15.33 -0.99
CA GLU A 90 -24.20 14.04 -0.38
C GLU A 90 -25.70 13.73 -0.44
N HIS A 91 -26.59 14.73 -0.50
CA HIS A 91 -28.04 14.49 -0.59
C HIS A 91 -28.45 13.75 -1.87
N HIS A 92 -27.66 13.85 -2.96
CA HIS A 92 -27.89 13.09 -4.19
C HIS A 92 -27.54 11.60 -4.04
N LYS A 93 -26.75 11.23 -3.03
CA LYS A 93 -26.20 9.89 -2.85
C LYS A 93 -27.26 8.79 -2.82
N ALA A 94 -28.41 9.04 -2.20
CA ALA A 94 -29.49 8.04 -2.12
C ALA A 94 -30.01 7.65 -3.52
N ASP A 95 -30.32 8.64 -4.35
CA ASP A 95 -30.82 8.43 -5.72
C ASP A 95 -29.73 7.83 -6.62
N MET A 96 -28.49 8.30 -6.48
CA MET A 96 -27.34 7.77 -7.19
C MET A 96 -27.11 6.28 -6.89
N ILE A 97 -27.17 5.89 -5.61
CA ILE A 97 -27.03 4.49 -5.20
C ILE A 97 -28.19 3.67 -5.74
N ALA A 98 -29.44 4.15 -5.64
CA ALA A 98 -30.61 3.42 -6.14
C ALA A 98 -30.55 3.18 -7.66
N ALA A 99 -30.00 4.14 -8.42
CA ALA A 99 -29.79 4.03 -9.87
C ALA A 99 -28.48 3.32 -10.27
N GLY A 100 -27.69 2.85 -9.29
CA GLY A 100 -26.38 2.26 -9.53
C GLY A 100 -26.43 0.83 -10.08
N ARG A 101 -25.32 0.38 -10.65
CA ARG A 101 -25.15 -0.97 -11.19
C ARG A 101 -23.75 -1.53 -10.94
N TRP A 102 -23.67 -2.83 -10.73
CA TRP A 102 -22.38 -3.52 -10.65
C TRP A 102 -21.77 -3.70 -12.04
N VAL A 103 -20.54 -3.23 -12.23
CA VAL A 103 -19.79 -3.34 -13.50
C VAL A 103 -18.56 -4.22 -13.26
N PRO A 104 -18.40 -5.35 -13.99
CA PRO A 104 -17.22 -6.20 -13.89
C PRO A 104 -16.03 -5.59 -14.63
N ALA A 105 -14.85 -5.61 -14.00
CA ALA A 105 -13.60 -5.23 -14.66
C ALA A 105 -12.96 -6.42 -15.41
N ASN A 106 -13.28 -7.66 -15.01
CA ASN A 106 -12.78 -8.88 -15.61
C ASN A 106 -13.95 -9.85 -15.95
N PRO A 107 -14.80 -9.53 -16.95
CA PRO A 107 -16.07 -10.23 -17.18
C PRO A 107 -15.93 -11.72 -17.51
N ASP A 108 -14.76 -12.18 -17.94
CA ASP A 108 -14.50 -13.57 -18.32
C ASP A 108 -14.30 -14.50 -17.11
N SER A 109 -14.07 -13.95 -15.91
CA SER A 109 -13.94 -14.79 -14.71
C SER A 109 -15.28 -15.42 -14.33
N PRO A 110 -15.33 -16.74 -14.06
CA PRO A 110 -16.54 -17.39 -13.58
C PRO A 110 -16.85 -17.06 -12.11
N ILE A 111 -15.90 -16.47 -11.38
CA ILE A 111 -16.03 -16.14 -9.97
C ILE A 111 -16.54 -14.70 -9.85
N ARG A 112 -17.69 -14.54 -9.19
CA ARG A 112 -18.26 -13.22 -8.91
C ARG A 112 -17.56 -12.57 -7.72
N GLY A 113 -16.85 -11.46 -7.95
CA GLY A 113 -16.25 -10.67 -6.88
C GLY A 113 -16.84 -9.28 -6.81
N TYR A 114 -16.95 -8.77 -5.59
CA TYR A 114 -17.58 -7.49 -5.29
C TYR A 114 -16.69 -6.70 -4.35
N HIS A 115 -16.61 -5.40 -4.60
CA HIS A 115 -15.94 -4.45 -3.73
C HIS A 115 -16.77 -3.19 -3.61
N ILE A 116 -16.89 -2.73 -2.38
CA ILE A 116 -17.64 -1.53 -2.02
C ILE A 116 -16.96 -0.90 -0.81
N ASN A 117 -16.85 0.42 -0.81
CA ASN A 117 -16.20 1.19 0.25
C ASN A 117 -17.24 2.00 1.05
N CYS A 118 -16.75 2.74 2.05
CA CYS A 118 -17.54 3.58 2.94
C CYS A 118 -18.33 4.70 2.23
N LEU A 119 -17.94 5.12 1.02
CA LEU A 119 -18.63 6.22 0.33
C LEU A 119 -20.08 5.90 -0.04
N TYR A 120 -20.43 4.61 -0.03
CA TYR A 120 -21.76 4.10 -0.33
C TYR A 120 -22.67 3.95 0.90
N TYR A 121 -22.23 4.34 2.11
CA TYR A 121 -23.11 4.30 3.28
C TYR A 121 -24.39 5.12 3.02
N GLN A 122 -25.54 4.46 3.14
CA GLN A 122 -26.84 5.11 3.07
C GLN A 122 -27.11 5.91 4.34
N PHE A 123 -27.94 6.94 4.25
CA PHE A 123 -28.32 7.74 5.40
C PHE A 123 -29.00 6.87 6.47
N GLY A 124 -28.50 6.98 7.71
CA GLY A 124 -28.99 6.18 8.85
C GLY A 124 -28.35 4.80 9.00
N LEU A 125 -27.55 4.34 8.04
CA LEU A 125 -26.86 3.03 8.09
C LEU A 125 -25.33 3.13 8.20
N GLY A 126 -24.79 4.34 8.33
CA GLY A 126 -23.37 4.57 8.50
C GLY A 126 -23.01 6.06 8.60
N PRO A 127 -21.71 6.37 8.75
CA PRO A 127 -21.20 7.73 8.80
C PRO A 127 -21.54 8.54 7.54
N ARG A 128 -21.70 9.85 7.70
CA ARG A 128 -21.78 10.79 6.57
C ARG A 128 -20.41 10.95 5.93
N TRP A 129 -20.35 11.44 4.70
CA TRP A 129 -19.08 11.78 4.06
C TRP A 129 -18.23 12.72 4.91
N ILE A 130 -18.85 13.69 5.58
CA ILE A 130 -18.10 14.61 6.46
C ILE A 130 -17.53 13.93 7.70
N ASP A 131 -18.22 12.91 8.23
CA ASP A 131 -17.72 12.14 9.38
C ASP A 131 -16.53 11.28 8.96
N LEU A 132 -16.59 10.68 7.76
CA LEU A 132 -15.49 9.91 7.18
C LEU A 132 -14.27 10.80 6.93
N VAL A 133 -14.46 12.05 6.49
CA VAL A 133 -13.38 13.02 6.33
C VAL A 133 -12.70 13.33 7.67
N ARG A 134 -13.48 13.52 8.74
CA ARG A 134 -12.91 13.76 10.08
C ARG A 134 -12.12 12.55 10.57
N GLU A 135 -12.68 11.34 10.42
CA GLU A 135 -12.00 10.09 10.77
C GLU A 135 -10.69 9.92 9.97
N TRP A 136 -10.70 10.27 8.68
CA TRP A 136 -9.50 10.26 7.85
C TRP A 136 -8.43 11.23 8.34
N LEU A 137 -8.82 12.47 8.70
CA LEU A 137 -7.92 13.50 9.18
C LEU A 137 -7.31 13.12 10.54
N ASP A 138 -8.12 12.58 11.45
CA ASP A 138 -7.66 12.12 12.77
C ASP A 138 -6.69 10.95 12.64
N ALA A 139 -6.90 10.05 11.67
CA ALA A 139 -6.05 8.90 11.42
C ALA A 139 -4.66 9.25 10.83
N GLN A 140 -4.46 10.45 10.25
CA GLN A 140 -3.21 10.78 9.53
C GLN A 140 -1.96 10.71 10.40
N ASN A 141 -2.09 10.96 11.71
CA ASN A 141 -0.95 11.01 12.63
C ASN A 141 -0.59 9.65 13.25
N ASP A 142 -1.39 8.61 13.00
CA ASP A 142 -1.15 7.27 13.52
C ASP A 142 -1.21 6.23 12.38
N PRO A 143 -0.07 5.63 11.99
CA PRO A 143 -0.04 4.60 10.96
C PRO A 143 -0.95 3.40 11.23
N ALA A 144 -1.20 3.05 12.50
CA ALA A 144 -2.10 1.96 12.84
C ALA A 144 -3.56 2.33 12.55
N SER A 145 -3.98 3.53 12.96
CA SER A 145 -5.31 4.08 12.63
C SER A 145 -5.49 4.28 11.13
N LEU A 146 -4.47 4.79 10.42
CA LEU A 146 -4.53 4.96 8.96
C LEU A 146 -4.68 3.61 8.24
N LYS A 147 -3.94 2.59 8.69
CA LYS A 147 -4.12 1.22 8.19
C LYS A 147 -5.55 0.73 8.41
N THR A 148 -6.10 0.90 9.61
CA THR A 148 -7.49 0.54 9.92
C THR A 148 -8.46 1.27 9.00
N PHE A 149 -8.28 2.58 8.77
CA PHE A 149 -9.13 3.33 7.86
C PHE A 149 -9.06 2.80 6.42
N VAL A 150 -7.86 2.58 5.89
CA VAL A 150 -7.67 2.06 4.51
C VAL A 150 -8.30 0.68 4.36
N ASN A 151 -8.08 -0.21 5.33
CA ASN A 151 -8.67 -1.53 5.30
C ASN A 151 -10.20 -1.46 5.47
N ASP A 152 -10.70 -0.96 6.60
CA ASP A 152 -12.11 -1.07 6.98
C ASP A 152 -13.02 -0.08 6.24
N ARG A 153 -12.56 1.16 5.99
CA ARG A 153 -13.39 2.19 5.33
C ARG A 153 -13.24 2.13 3.82
N LEU A 154 -12.01 2.12 3.31
CA LEU A 154 -11.79 2.14 1.87
C LEU A 154 -11.96 0.76 1.22
N ALA A 155 -11.99 -0.30 2.04
CA ALA A 155 -11.96 -1.68 1.55
C ALA A 155 -10.74 -1.91 0.64
N GLU A 156 -9.60 -1.31 0.97
CA GLU A 156 -8.35 -1.40 0.20
C GLU A 156 -7.28 -2.12 1.01
N THR A 157 -6.34 -2.78 0.32
CA THR A 157 -5.21 -3.42 0.99
C THR A 157 -4.22 -2.36 1.48
N TRP A 158 -3.66 -2.59 2.66
CA TRP A 158 -2.64 -1.71 3.21
C TRP A 158 -1.25 -2.21 2.83
N GLU A 159 -0.48 -1.36 2.17
CA GLU A 159 0.96 -1.58 1.98
C GLU A 159 1.70 -1.01 3.20
N ASP A 160 2.33 -1.89 3.98
CA ASP A 160 3.16 -1.43 5.09
C ASP A 160 4.39 -0.70 4.53
N PRO A 161 4.61 0.60 4.85
CA PRO A 161 5.79 1.32 4.40
C PRO A 161 7.10 0.64 4.83
N LYS A 162 7.09 -0.16 5.90
CA LYS A 162 8.24 -0.97 6.35
C LYS A 162 8.43 -2.23 5.50
N MET A 163 7.36 -2.77 4.92
CA MET A 163 7.42 -3.85 3.91
C MET A 163 7.70 -3.33 2.50
N ARG A 164 7.70 -2.01 2.29
CA ARG A 164 8.46 -1.39 1.21
C ARG A 164 9.93 -1.69 1.50
N ALA A 165 10.32 -2.93 1.21
CA ALA A 165 11.68 -3.36 1.20
C ALA A 165 12.42 -2.24 0.48
N VAL A 166 13.38 -1.63 1.18
CA VAL A 166 14.48 -0.98 0.51
C VAL A 166 14.92 -2.03 -0.51
N LYS A 167 14.55 -1.87 -1.79
CA LYS A 167 15.09 -2.76 -2.82
C LYS A 167 16.58 -2.58 -2.59
N HIS A 168 17.28 -3.63 -2.18
CA HIS A 168 18.71 -3.51 -1.84
C HIS A 168 19.47 -2.92 -3.03
N ASN A 169 18.87 -3.03 -4.22
CA ASN A 169 19.31 -2.47 -5.48
C ASN A 169 19.07 -0.95 -5.65
N VAL A 170 18.23 -0.22 -4.89
CA VAL A 170 18.06 1.23 -5.16
C VAL A 170 19.36 2.01 -4.91
N ILE A 171 20.14 1.61 -3.91
CA ILE A 171 21.46 2.21 -3.65
C ILE A 171 22.48 1.69 -4.65
N ALA A 172 22.44 0.39 -4.99
CA ALA A 172 23.35 -0.21 -5.96
C ALA A 172 23.15 0.34 -7.39
N ASP A 173 21.89 0.55 -7.82
CA ASP A 173 21.52 1.10 -9.13
C ASP A 173 21.88 2.60 -9.26
N ARG A 174 22.06 3.29 -8.12
CA ARG A 174 22.53 4.68 -8.05
C ARG A 174 24.04 4.78 -7.80
N ALA A 175 24.73 3.66 -7.60
CA ALA A 175 26.17 3.66 -7.40
C ALA A 175 26.86 3.99 -8.72
N GLU A 176 27.63 5.08 -8.74
CA GLU A 176 28.49 5.41 -9.87
C GLU A 176 29.65 4.41 -9.92
N GLY A 177 29.89 3.80 -11.08
CA GLY A 177 31.04 2.92 -11.28
C GLY A 177 32.32 3.74 -11.36
N TYR A 178 33.12 3.77 -10.29
CA TYR A 178 34.49 4.30 -10.31
C TYR A 178 35.48 3.25 -9.80
N ARG A 179 36.73 3.36 -10.25
CA ARG A 179 37.78 2.41 -9.91
C ARG A 179 38.20 2.61 -8.45
N LEU A 180 38.27 1.53 -7.66
CA LEU A 180 38.88 1.56 -6.33
C LEU A 180 40.37 1.92 -6.41
N ARG A 181 40.91 2.47 -5.32
CA ARG A 181 42.27 3.01 -5.17
C ARG A 181 42.58 4.18 -6.09
N TYR A 182 41.54 4.87 -6.55
CA TYR A 182 41.63 6.09 -7.34
C TYR A 182 40.71 7.14 -6.73
N ALA A 183 41.24 8.33 -6.43
CA ALA A 183 40.45 9.45 -5.92
C ALA A 183 39.77 10.19 -7.09
N PRO A 184 38.42 10.15 -7.21
CA PRO A 184 37.72 10.86 -8.27
C PRO A 184 37.89 12.38 -8.18
N ARG A 185 37.67 13.07 -9.30
CA ARG A 185 37.70 14.54 -9.36
C ARG A 185 36.59 15.09 -8.45
N GLY A 186 36.98 15.75 -7.36
CA GLY A 186 36.05 16.28 -6.36
C GLY A 186 36.41 15.91 -4.92
N VAL A 187 37.27 14.90 -4.73
CA VAL A 187 37.88 14.59 -3.45
C VAL A 187 38.84 15.72 -3.05
N LEU A 188 38.64 16.26 -1.85
CA LEU A 188 39.44 17.34 -1.25
C LEU A 188 40.20 16.88 0.00
N ALA A 189 39.67 15.88 0.72
CA ALA A 189 40.30 15.28 1.90
C ALA A 189 40.10 13.77 1.89
N ILE A 190 41.02 13.02 2.49
CA ILE A 190 40.91 11.57 2.66
C ILE A 190 41.01 11.24 4.13
N THR A 191 40.10 10.42 4.63
CA THR A 191 40.16 9.87 5.99
C THR A 191 40.24 8.35 5.92
N VAL A 192 40.89 7.76 6.90
CA VAL A 192 40.95 6.31 7.08
C VAL A 192 40.29 5.98 8.42
N GLY A 193 39.24 5.17 8.36
CA GLY A 193 38.67 4.53 9.54
C GLY A 193 39.21 3.12 9.64
N VAL A 194 39.64 2.72 10.85
CA VAL A 194 40.03 1.34 11.14
C VAL A 194 39.10 0.83 12.21
N ASP A 195 38.37 -0.24 11.91
CA ASP A 195 37.52 -0.95 12.85
C ASP A 195 38.19 -2.25 13.28
N THR A 196 38.36 -2.41 14.59
CA THR A 196 39.02 -3.57 15.20
C THR A 196 37.98 -4.66 15.46
N GLN A 197 38.19 -5.84 14.88
CA GLN A 197 37.35 -7.02 15.09
C GLN A 197 38.23 -8.18 15.56
N ASP A 198 37.67 -9.16 16.27
CA ASP A 198 38.41 -10.26 16.92
C ASP A 198 39.39 -11.04 16.02
N ASN A 199 39.25 -10.95 14.69
CA ASN A 199 40.08 -11.67 13.72
C ASN A 199 40.63 -10.83 12.57
N ARG A 200 40.36 -9.50 12.55
CA ARG A 200 40.78 -8.62 11.47
C ARG A 200 40.70 -7.15 11.83
N LEU A 201 41.48 -6.34 11.12
CA LEU A 201 41.30 -4.90 11.02
C LEU A 201 40.59 -4.58 9.70
N ALA A 202 39.38 -4.03 9.79
CA ALA A 202 38.64 -3.53 8.64
C ALA A 202 39.02 -2.07 8.39
N VAL A 203 39.78 -1.83 7.32
CA VAL A 203 40.28 -0.51 6.95
C VAL A 203 39.40 0.06 5.84
N HIS A 204 38.75 1.19 6.12
CA HIS A 204 37.90 1.90 5.17
C HIS A 204 38.51 3.25 4.81
N VAL A 205 38.87 3.43 3.54
CA VAL A 205 39.45 4.67 3.02
C VAL A 205 38.36 5.47 2.32
N VAL A 206 38.06 6.66 2.83
CA VAL A 206 36.97 7.52 2.34
C VAL A 206 37.53 8.85 1.88
N GLY A 207 37.21 9.23 0.64
CA GLY A 207 37.46 10.55 0.08
C GLY A 207 36.26 11.48 0.28
N TRP A 208 36.49 12.69 0.74
CA TRP A 208 35.46 13.70 1.03
C TRP A 208 35.56 14.90 0.09
N GLY A 209 34.41 15.35 -0.41
CA GLY A 209 34.26 16.52 -1.25
C GLY A 209 33.36 17.59 -0.63
N ARG A 210 33.06 18.63 -1.40
CA ARG A 210 32.16 19.71 -0.96
C ARG A 210 30.74 19.18 -0.71
N GLY A 211 30.04 19.76 0.27
CA GLY A 211 28.65 19.38 0.55
C GLY A 211 28.48 17.97 1.12
N MET A 212 29.50 17.46 1.84
CA MET A 212 29.51 16.10 2.41
C MET A 212 29.42 14.97 1.36
N THR A 213 29.79 15.24 0.10
CA THR A 213 29.95 14.17 -0.88
C THR A 213 31.10 13.26 -0.45
N ALA A 214 30.89 11.95 -0.49
CA ALA A 214 31.88 10.96 -0.07
C ALA A 214 32.01 9.83 -1.09
N TRP A 215 33.24 9.35 -1.29
CA TRP A 215 33.56 8.21 -2.15
C TRP A 215 34.37 7.19 -1.35
N THR A 216 33.94 5.92 -1.36
CA THR A 216 34.75 4.80 -0.87
C THR A 216 35.91 4.57 -1.83
N LEU A 217 37.10 5.02 -1.45
CA LEU A 217 38.29 4.86 -2.28
C LEU A 217 38.81 3.44 -2.22
N ASP A 218 38.82 2.82 -1.05
CA ASP A 218 39.24 1.43 -0.88
C ASP A 218 38.65 0.83 0.39
N TYR A 219 38.53 -0.49 0.42
CA TYR A 219 38.19 -1.25 1.61
C TYR A 219 39.10 -2.49 1.66
N VAL A 220 39.85 -2.62 2.75
CA VAL A 220 40.84 -3.68 2.94
C VAL A 220 40.60 -4.33 4.29
N GLU A 221 40.61 -5.65 4.32
CA GLU A 221 40.63 -6.42 5.56
C GLU A 221 42.02 -6.98 5.77
N LEU A 222 42.65 -6.58 6.88
CA LEU A 222 43.93 -7.14 7.32
C LEU A 222 43.62 -8.24 8.33
N ALA A 223 43.90 -9.48 7.97
CA ALA A 223 43.67 -10.63 8.83
C ALA A 223 44.74 -10.67 9.94
N GLY A 224 44.30 -10.87 11.18
CA GLY A 224 45.17 -10.90 12.35
C GLY A 224 44.37 -10.66 13.63
N ASP A 225 44.87 -11.17 14.76
CA ASP A 225 44.31 -10.85 16.07
C ASP A 225 44.83 -9.45 16.49
N PRO A 226 43.95 -8.43 16.67
CA PRO A 226 44.38 -7.08 17.04
C PRO A 226 45.06 -6.98 18.42
N ALA A 227 45.10 -8.08 19.19
CA ALA A 227 45.79 -8.16 20.47
C ALA A 227 47.29 -8.53 20.36
N GLU A 228 47.76 -8.98 19.18
CA GLU A 228 49.16 -9.33 18.93
C GLU A 228 49.95 -8.13 18.39
N GLU A 229 51.22 -7.95 18.77
CA GLU A 229 52.06 -6.79 18.37
C GLU A 229 52.34 -6.71 16.85
N ASP A 230 52.16 -7.82 16.13
CA ASP A 230 52.49 -7.95 14.70
C ASP A 230 51.32 -7.61 13.74
N VAL A 231 50.17 -7.14 14.27
CA VAL A 231 48.91 -6.86 13.53
C VAL A 231 48.50 -5.39 13.59
#